data_AF-V8N9A4-F1
#
_entry.id   AF-V8N9A4-F1
#
_cell.length_a   1.000
_cell.length_b   1.000
_cell.length_c   1.000
_cell.angle_alpha   90.00
_cell.angle_beta   90.00
_cell.angle_gamma   90.00
#
_symmetry.space_group_name_H-M   'P 1'
#
loop_
_entity.id
_entity.type
_entity.pdbx_description
1 polymer ?
#
loop_
_entity_poly.entity_id
_entity_poly.type
_entity_poly.pdbx_seq_one_letter_code
_entity_poly.pdbx_strand_id
1 'polypeptide(L)'
;MPLPTRPPTPIYPPAVRCLFSPALLIPSSVDPKSTRHGGEIVAEVLKAHGVRYLFTLVGGHISPILVASEKLGIRVVDTRHEVTAVFAADAVARLSGTVGVAAVTAGPGVTNTVTAMKNAQMAESPVLLIGGATGTLQKGRGALQDIDQLSLFKPLCKFCASVNTVKDIAPVLRKAIAVAQCNTPGPVFVEFPLDILYPYHLVEREILRNVFPKSLKGKALN
;
A
#
# COMPACT_ATOMS: atom_id res chain seq x y z
N MET A 1 32.61 25.05 -14.27
CA MET A 1 31.37 24.82 -13.49
C MET A 1 31.61 23.55 -12.67
N PRO A 2 31.71 23.61 -11.33
CA PRO A 2 31.90 22.40 -10.54
C PRO A 2 30.61 21.57 -10.56
N LEU A 3 30.75 20.26 -10.79
CA LEU A 3 29.65 19.31 -10.73
C LEU A 3 29.00 19.34 -9.33
N PRO A 4 27.67 19.19 -9.20
CA PRO A 4 27.03 19.08 -7.90
C PRO A 4 27.62 17.88 -7.15
N THR A 5 28.21 18.15 -5.99
CA THR A 5 28.73 17.12 -5.08
C THR A 5 27.58 16.21 -4.66
N ARG A 6 27.78 14.89 -4.80
CA ARG A 6 26.82 13.86 -4.38
C ARG A 6 26.35 14.17 -2.94
N PRO A 7 25.04 14.15 -2.65
CA PRO A 7 24.56 14.35 -1.28
C PRO A 7 25.22 13.34 -0.33
N PRO A 8 25.43 13.70 0.96
CA PRO A 8 26.04 12.79 1.93
C PRO A 8 25.28 11.47 1.94
N THR A 9 26.01 10.36 1.90
CA THR A 9 25.43 9.01 1.96
C THR A 9 24.57 8.91 3.22
N PRO A 10 23.27 8.65 3.09
CA PRO A 10 22.41 8.48 4.26
C PRO A 10 22.95 7.36 5.16
N ILE A 11 22.91 7.62 6.47
CA ILE A 11 23.43 6.74 7.52
C ILE A 11 22.43 5.59 7.70
N TYR A 12 22.33 4.72 6.70
CA TYR A 12 21.66 3.44 6.88
C TYR A 12 22.68 2.46 7.49
N PRO A 13 22.28 1.65 8.49
CA PRO A 13 23.15 0.60 9.01
C PRO A 13 23.64 -0.27 7.85
N PRO A 14 24.88 -0.82 7.91
CA PRO A 14 25.44 -1.64 6.85
C PRO A 14 24.45 -2.75 6.48
N ALA A 15 24.32 -2.98 5.17
CA ALA A 15 23.34 -3.86 4.52
C ALA A 15 22.78 -4.93 5.47
N VAL A 16 21.57 -4.71 5.98
CA VAL A 16 20.83 -5.75 6.70
C VAL A 16 20.74 -6.92 5.73
N ARG A 17 21.52 -7.97 5.97
CA ARG A 17 21.38 -9.24 5.28
C ARG A 17 19.89 -9.59 5.37
N CYS A 18 19.24 -9.79 4.22
CA CYS A 18 17.86 -10.26 4.12
C CYS A 18 17.75 -11.65 4.78
N LEU A 19 17.72 -11.68 6.11
CA LEU A 19 17.42 -12.86 6.88
C LEU A 19 15.89 -12.92 6.96
N PHE A 20 15.33 -13.76 6.09
CA PHE A 20 13.92 -14.10 6.11
C PHE A 20 13.58 -14.71 7.48
N SER A 21 12.72 -14.04 8.25
CA SER A 21 12.06 -14.67 9.39
C SER A 21 11.02 -15.66 8.85
N PRO A 22 10.92 -16.89 9.41
CA PRO A 22 10.01 -17.90 8.90
C PRO A 22 8.55 -17.45 9.03
N ALA A 23 7.77 -17.82 8.02
CA ALA A 23 6.38 -17.44 7.86
C ALA A 23 5.53 -17.86 9.06
N LEU A 24 4.83 -16.89 9.65
CA LEU A 24 3.63 -17.18 10.43
C LEU A 24 2.65 -17.91 9.48
N LEU A 25 2.29 -19.16 9.80
CA LEU A 25 1.35 -19.97 9.03
C LEU A 25 -0.03 -19.28 9.04
N ILE A 26 -0.38 -18.63 7.93
CA ILE A 26 -1.71 -18.09 7.70
C ILE A 26 -2.58 -19.26 7.17
N PRO A 27 -3.76 -19.54 7.76
CA PRO A 27 -4.65 -20.59 7.28
C PRO A 27 -4.98 -20.44 5.78
N SER A 28 -5.10 -21.57 5.09
CA SER A 28 -5.31 -21.64 3.62
C SER A 28 -6.77 -21.41 3.18
N SER A 29 -7.73 -21.34 4.11
CA SER A 29 -9.15 -21.12 3.83
C SER A 29 -9.63 -19.77 4.38
N VAL A 30 -10.45 -19.08 3.60
CA VAL A 30 -11.16 -17.87 4.04
C VAL A 30 -12.30 -18.30 4.95
N ASP A 31 -12.30 -17.83 6.20
CA ASP A 31 -13.44 -17.98 7.10
C ASP A 31 -14.45 -16.83 6.84
N PRO A 32 -15.63 -17.09 6.27
CA PRO A 32 -16.62 -16.06 5.96
C PRO A 32 -17.19 -15.36 7.21
N LYS A 33 -17.05 -15.98 8.39
CA LYS A 33 -17.52 -15.45 9.67
C LYS A 33 -16.45 -14.64 10.40
N SER A 34 -15.21 -14.67 9.91
CA SER A 34 -14.12 -13.89 10.50
C SER A 34 -14.42 -12.40 10.42
N THR A 35 -14.24 -11.72 11.55
CA THR A 35 -14.31 -10.25 11.61
C THR A 35 -13.03 -9.59 11.13
N ARG A 36 -11.94 -10.36 10.97
CA ARG A 36 -10.64 -9.85 10.51
C ARG A 36 -10.68 -9.56 9.01
N HIS A 37 -9.97 -8.52 8.60
CA HIS A 37 -9.90 -8.09 7.21
C HIS A 37 -8.47 -7.69 6.82
N GLY A 38 -8.18 -7.61 5.52
CA GLY A 38 -6.81 -7.43 5.03
C GLY A 38 -6.12 -6.15 5.52
N GLY A 39 -6.88 -5.08 5.76
CA GLY A 39 -6.36 -3.84 6.37
C GLY A 39 -5.67 -4.06 7.73
N GLU A 40 -6.17 -4.99 8.56
CA GLU A 40 -5.55 -5.36 9.83
C GLU A 40 -4.20 -6.04 9.62
N ILE A 41 -4.11 -6.94 8.64
CA ILE A 41 -2.85 -7.64 8.31
C ILE A 41 -1.80 -6.65 7.82
N VAL A 42 -2.19 -5.66 7.01
CA VAL A 42 -1.27 -4.58 6.58
C VAL A 42 -0.75 -3.82 7.81
N ALA A 43 -1.66 -3.37 8.69
CA ALA A 43 -1.29 -2.61 9.88
C ALA A 43 -0.38 -3.40 10.85
N GLU A 44 -0.67 -4.69 11.06
CA GLU A 44 0.15 -5.61 11.85
C GLU A 44 1.57 -5.71 11.30
N VAL A 45 1.72 -5.85 9.98
CA VAL A 45 3.04 -5.91 9.33
C VAL A 45 3.77 -4.59 9.46
N LEU A 46 3.12 -3.45 9.22
CA LEU A 46 3.74 -2.13 9.40
C LEU A 46 4.22 -1.93 10.84
N LYS A 47 3.38 -2.26 11.83
CA LYS A 47 3.71 -2.17 13.25
C LYS A 47 4.90 -3.05 13.61
N ALA A 48 4.93 -4.29 13.12
CA ALA A 48 6.03 -5.23 13.36
C ALA A 48 7.36 -4.75 12.77
N HIS A 49 7.35 -3.90 11.73
CA HIS A 49 8.55 -3.29 11.15
C HIS A 49 8.88 -1.92 11.79
N GLY A 50 8.27 -1.59 12.92
CA GLY A 50 8.57 -0.36 13.68
C GLY A 50 8.03 0.91 13.03
N VAL A 51 7.09 0.81 12.08
CA VAL A 51 6.45 1.99 11.48
C VAL A 51 5.65 2.73 12.54
N ARG A 52 5.99 4.01 12.76
CA ARG A 52 5.34 4.89 13.74
C ARG A 52 4.37 5.90 13.13
N TYR A 53 4.61 6.26 11.87
CA TYR A 53 3.86 7.26 11.13
C TYR A 53 3.37 6.68 9.81
N LEU A 54 2.10 6.92 9.49
CA LEU A 54 1.51 6.62 8.19
C LEU A 54 0.94 7.91 7.61
N PHE A 55 1.58 8.44 6.57
CA PHE A 55 1.12 9.66 5.91
C PHE A 55 0.12 9.33 4.82
N THR A 56 -0.95 10.10 4.72
CA THR A 56 -2.02 9.79 3.76
C THR A 56 -2.75 11.05 3.32
N LEU A 57 -3.41 10.99 2.17
CA LEU A 57 -4.63 11.74 1.94
C LEU A 57 -5.74 10.71 1.88
N VAL A 58 -6.68 10.80 2.82
CA VAL A 58 -7.70 9.76 3.03
C VAL A 58 -8.49 9.50 1.75
N GLY A 59 -8.71 8.22 1.44
CA GLY A 59 -9.66 7.81 0.41
C GLY A 59 -10.17 6.38 0.62
N GLY A 60 -11.33 6.08 0.01
CA GLY A 60 -12.08 4.84 0.27
C GLY A 60 -11.26 3.58 0.06
N HIS A 61 -10.49 3.50 -1.04
CA HIS A 61 -9.71 2.29 -1.38
C HIS A 61 -8.70 1.84 -0.30
N ILE A 62 -8.24 2.73 0.58
CA ILE A 62 -7.21 2.42 1.60
C ILE A 62 -7.73 2.57 3.04
N SER A 63 -9.00 2.93 3.23
CA SER A 63 -9.59 3.20 4.54
C SER A 63 -9.39 2.08 5.58
N PRO A 64 -9.52 0.78 5.25
CA PRO A 64 -9.29 -0.29 6.22
C PRO A 64 -7.87 -0.32 6.79
N ILE A 65 -6.87 0.10 6.00
CA ILE A 65 -5.46 0.18 6.45
C ILE A 65 -5.30 1.30 7.46
N LEU A 66 -5.90 2.47 7.20
CA LEU A 66 -5.80 3.63 8.08
C LEU A 66 -6.41 3.34 9.45
N VAL A 67 -7.65 2.83 9.46
CA VAL A 67 -8.38 2.52 10.69
C VAL A 67 -7.64 1.47 11.52
N ALA A 68 -7.13 0.41 10.89
CA ALA A 68 -6.37 -0.62 11.59
C ALA A 68 -5.01 -0.11 12.10
N SER A 69 -4.34 0.75 11.33
CA SER A 69 -3.07 1.36 11.73
C SER A 69 -3.23 2.23 12.96
N GLU A 70 -4.27 3.07 13.00
CA GLU A 70 -4.59 3.91 14.16
C GLU A 70 -4.89 3.06 15.40
N LYS A 71 -5.69 1.99 15.27
CA LYS A 71 -5.98 1.04 16.37
C LYS A 71 -4.72 0.38 16.94
N LEU A 72 -3.69 0.14 16.13
CA LEU A 72 -2.39 -0.42 16.56
C LEU A 72 -1.40 0.66 17.03
N GLY A 73 -1.84 1.92 17.17
CA GLY A 73 -1.04 3.03 17.63
C GLY A 73 0.02 3.50 16.62
N ILE A 74 -0.19 3.26 15.33
CA ILE A 74 0.53 3.96 14.26
C ILE A 74 -0.16 5.31 14.09
N ARG A 75 0.59 6.41 14.16
CA ARG A 75 0.01 7.75 14.00
C ARG A 75 -0.31 7.97 12.52
N VAL A 76 -1.60 8.00 12.19
CA VAL A 76 -2.08 8.38 10.86
C VAL A 76 -2.06 9.90 10.74
N VAL A 77 -1.38 10.42 9.72
CA VAL A 77 -1.25 11.85 9.47
C VAL A 77 -1.87 12.16 8.12
N ASP A 78 -3.04 12.80 8.14
CA ASP A 78 -3.73 13.26 6.93
C ASP A 78 -3.07 14.54 6.37
N THR A 79 -2.87 14.58 5.07
CA THR A 79 -2.31 15.71 4.32
C THR A 79 -3.36 16.29 3.39
N ARG A 80 -3.06 17.47 2.82
CA ARG A 80 -3.96 18.15 1.88
C ARG A 80 -3.66 17.84 0.40
N HIS A 81 -2.62 17.05 0.15
CA HIS A 81 -2.22 16.56 -1.16
C HIS A 81 -1.33 15.31 -1.02
N GLU A 82 -1.44 14.35 -1.94
CA GLU A 82 -0.74 13.06 -1.90
C GLU A 82 0.78 13.21 -2.02
N VAL A 83 1.25 14.10 -2.90
CA VAL A 83 2.67 14.47 -3.00
C VAL A 83 3.28 14.84 -1.64
N THR A 84 2.55 15.56 -0.79
CA THR A 84 2.99 15.96 0.55
C THR A 84 3.10 14.75 1.49
N ALA A 85 2.18 13.79 1.38
CA ALA A 85 2.23 12.56 2.16
C ALA A 85 3.51 11.77 1.87
N VAL A 86 3.89 11.66 0.59
CA VAL A 86 5.11 10.96 0.19
C VAL A 86 6.37 11.74 0.57
N PHE A 87 6.39 13.07 0.45
CA PHE A 87 7.52 13.86 0.94
C PHE A 87 7.70 13.76 2.46
N ALA A 88 6.61 13.70 3.23
CA ALA A 88 6.68 13.48 4.67
C ALA A 88 7.22 12.08 5.01
N ALA A 89 6.80 11.05 4.27
CA ALA A 89 7.35 9.70 4.38
C ALA A 89 8.85 9.67 4.06
N ASP A 90 9.27 10.32 2.97
CA ASP A 90 10.67 10.47 2.57
C ASP A 90 11.50 11.17 3.66
N ALA A 91 10.99 12.25 4.25
CA ALA A 91 11.64 12.94 5.37
C ALA A 91 11.81 12.02 6.59
N VAL A 92 10.76 11.28 6.98
CA VAL A 92 10.86 10.30 8.07
C VAL A 92 11.89 9.22 7.76
N ALA A 93 11.93 8.71 6.54
CA ALA A 93 12.89 7.69 6.13
C ALA A 93 14.33 8.16 6.35
N ARG A 94 14.65 9.37 5.90
CA ARG A 94 15.98 9.97 6.02
C ARG A 94 16.38 10.31 7.44
N LEU A 95 15.43 10.81 8.24
CA LEU A 95 15.70 11.26 9.61
C LEU A 95 15.77 10.10 10.61
N SER A 96 15.07 9.00 10.34
CA SER A 96 14.99 7.85 11.26
C SER A 96 15.88 6.68 10.88
N GLY A 97 16.34 6.59 9.63
CA GLY A 97 17.03 5.42 9.10
C GLY A 97 16.11 4.20 8.89
N THR A 98 14.79 4.38 9.02
CA THR A 98 13.76 3.33 8.84
C THR A 98 12.94 3.57 7.58
N VAL A 99 12.04 2.65 7.21
CA VAL A 99 11.17 2.84 6.04
C VAL A 99 10.15 3.96 6.30
N GLY A 100 10.05 4.93 5.39
CA GLY A 100 8.97 5.91 5.36
C GLY A 100 7.73 5.32 4.69
N VAL A 101 6.53 5.53 5.24
CA VAL A 101 5.30 4.92 4.70
C VAL A 101 4.26 5.99 4.36
N ALA A 102 3.79 5.96 3.12
CA ALA A 102 2.65 6.73 2.65
C ALA A 102 1.56 5.79 2.10
N ALA A 103 0.28 6.14 2.30
CA ALA A 103 -0.85 5.44 1.73
C ALA A 103 -1.79 6.41 1.01
N VAL A 104 -2.17 6.10 -0.23
CA VAL A 104 -3.03 6.94 -1.07
C VAL A 104 -4.09 6.12 -1.77
N THR A 105 -5.20 6.75 -2.12
CA THR A 105 -6.28 6.07 -2.85
C THR A 105 -5.91 5.77 -4.31
N ALA A 106 -6.72 4.95 -4.98
CA ALA A 106 -6.50 4.56 -6.37
C ALA A 106 -6.51 5.74 -7.35
N GLY A 107 -6.02 5.52 -8.56
CA GLY A 107 -6.15 6.45 -9.68
C GLY A 107 -5.46 7.78 -9.40
N PRO A 108 -6.20 8.90 -9.27
CA PRO A 108 -5.62 10.22 -9.04
C PRO A 108 -4.73 10.27 -7.79
N GLY A 109 -5.08 9.52 -6.74
CA GLY A 109 -4.27 9.49 -5.51
C GLY A 109 -2.87 8.96 -5.76
N VAL A 110 -2.76 7.87 -6.53
CA VAL A 110 -1.48 7.30 -6.94
C VAL A 110 -0.78 8.16 -8.00
N THR A 111 -1.47 8.73 -8.99
CA THR A 111 -0.79 9.57 -9.99
C THR A 111 -0.21 10.86 -9.38
N ASN A 112 -0.86 11.41 -8.35
CA ASN A 112 -0.40 12.61 -7.64
C ASN A 112 0.91 12.39 -6.85
N THR A 113 1.35 11.14 -6.65
CA THR A 113 2.60 10.84 -5.93
C THR A 113 3.82 10.66 -6.83
N VAL A 114 3.65 10.64 -8.16
CA VAL A 114 4.73 10.33 -9.13
C VAL A 114 5.97 11.18 -8.89
N THR A 115 5.80 12.49 -8.71
CA THR A 115 6.90 13.44 -8.48
C THR A 115 7.69 13.12 -7.21
N ALA A 116 6.99 12.89 -6.10
CA ALA A 116 7.63 12.61 -4.82
C ALA A 116 8.32 11.23 -4.80
N MET A 117 7.75 10.24 -5.49
CA MET A 117 8.38 8.92 -5.65
C MET A 117 9.63 8.98 -6.52
N LYS A 118 9.62 9.79 -7.59
CA LYS A 118 10.83 10.06 -8.37
C LYS A 118 11.91 10.74 -7.52
N ASN A 119 11.53 11.68 -6.65
CA ASN A 119 12.47 12.31 -5.71
C ASN A 119 13.08 11.29 -4.74
N ALA A 120 12.26 10.44 -4.10
CA ALA A 120 12.73 9.39 -3.21
C ALA A 120 13.69 8.41 -3.91
N GLN A 121 13.45 8.11 -5.19
CA GLN A 121 14.36 7.29 -6.02
C GLN A 121 15.72 7.96 -6.19
N MET A 122 15.75 9.24 -6.57
CA MET A 122 17.00 9.98 -6.79
C MET A 122 17.78 10.24 -5.51
N ALA A 123 17.09 10.26 -4.39
CA ALA A 123 17.69 10.44 -3.08
C ALA A 123 17.95 9.13 -2.34
N GLU A 124 17.82 7.98 -3.00
CA GLU A 124 18.14 6.66 -2.45
C GLU A 124 17.45 6.43 -1.08
N SER A 125 16.17 6.82 -0.98
CA SER A 125 15.42 6.82 0.29
C SER A 125 14.39 5.66 0.34
N PRO A 126 14.34 4.88 1.43
CA PRO A 126 13.45 3.73 1.57
C PRO A 126 12.04 4.20 1.87
N VAL A 127 11.26 4.41 0.82
CA VAL A 127 9.84 4.80 0.91
C VAL A 127 8.95 3.67 0.42
N LEU A 128 8.02 3.23 1.26
CA LEU A 128 6.93 2.35 0.88
C LEU A 128 5.70 3.20 0.56
N LEU A 129 5.30 3.20 -0.70
CA LEU A 129 4.02 3.74 -1.14
C LEU A 129 2.99 2.61 -1.22
N ILE A 130 1.92 2.74 -0.46
CA ILE A 130 0.73 1.90 -0.54
C ILE A 130 -0.30 2.61 -1.42
N GLY A 131 -0.68 1.97 -2.52
CA GLY A 131 -1.75 2.44 -3.39
C GLY A 131 -3.00 1.60 -3.24
N GLY A 132 -4.15 2.24 -3.06
CA GLY A 132 -5.43 1.56 -3.27
C GLY A 132 -5.62 1.19 -4.75
N ALA A 133 -6.46 0.20 -5.02
CA ALA A 133 -6.91 -0.13 -6.36
C ALA A 133 -8.38 -0.52 -6.36
N THR A 134 -8.96 -0.48 -7.56
CA THR A 134 -10.30 -1.03 -7.78
C THR A 134 -10.34 -2.52 -7.41
N GLY A 135 -11.54 -3.03 -7.12
CA GLY A 135 -11.70 -4.43 -6.75
C GLY A 135 -11.27 -5.39 -7.86
N THR A 136 -10.75 -6.57 -7.50
CA THR A 136 -10.15 -7.51 -8.46
C THR A 136 -11.10 -7.89 -9.60
N LEU A 137 -12.40 -8.06 -9.32
CA LEU A 137 -13.42 -8.39 -10.32
C LEU A 137 -13.79 -7.23 -11.24
N GLN A 138 -13.52 -5.99 -10.84
CA GLN A 138 -13.83 -4.78 -11.60
C GLN A 138 -12.63 -4.23 -12.39
N LYS A 139 -11.41 -4.74 -12.13
CA LYS A 139 -10.19 -4.30 -12.81
C LYS A 139 -10.27 -4.50 -14.32
N GLY A 140 -9.94 -3.44 -15.07
CA GLY A 140 -10.01 -3.38 -16.53
C GLY A 140 -11.41 -3.25 -17.11
N ARG A 141 -12.43 -2.95 -16.28
CA ARG A 141 -13.85 -2.94 -16.70
C ARG A 141 -14.51 -1.56 -16.57
N GLY A 142 -13.72 -0.49 -16.63
CA GLY A 142 -14.22 0.89 -16.53
C GLY A 142 -14.65 1.28 -15.11
N ALA A 143 -14.06 0.64 -14.11
CA ALA A 143 -14.36 0.93 -12.71
C ALA A 143 -13.82 2.30 -12.29
N LEU A 144 -14.40 2.85 -11.22
CA LEU A 144 -13.97 4.13 -10.67
C LEU A 144 -12.48 4.08 -10.32
N GLN A 145 -11.72 5.08 -10.81
CA GLN A 145 -10.29 5.27 -10.54
C GLN A 145 -9.40 4.07 -10.95
N ASP A 146 -9.87 3.22 -11.87
CA ASP A 146 -9.13 2.11 -12.42
C ASP A 146 -8.14 2.56 -13.50
N ILE A 147 -6.85 2.44 -13.22
CA ILE A 147 -5.75 2.74 -14.14
C ILE A 147 -4.65 1.69 -13.98
N ASP A 148 -3.75 1.59 -14.96
CA ASP A 148 -2.55 0.75 -14.83
C ASP A 148 -1.48 1.44 -13.97
N GLN A 149 -1.69 1.38 -12.65
CA GLN A 149 -0.80 1.98 -11.64
C GLN A 149 0.58 1.30 -11.63
N LEU A 150 0.64 -0.01 -11.87
CA LEU A 150 1.90 -0.75 -11.84
C LEU A 150 2.84 -0.31 -12.96
N SER A 151 2.34 -0.16 -14.19
CA SER A 151 3.17 0.30 -15.31
C SER A 151 3.69 1.72 -15.10
N LEU A 152 2.89 2.59 -14.47
CA LEU A 152 3.31 3.94 -14.12
C LEU A 152 4.45 3.97 -13.09
N PHE A 153 4.44 3.07 -12.10
CA PHE A 153 5.40 3.09 -10.99
C PHE A 153 6.62 2.19 -11.18
N LYS A 154 6.55 1.21 -12.10
CA LYS A 154 7.67 0.30 -12.41
C LYS A 154 9.02 1.01 -12.70
N PRO A 155 9.09 2.13 -13.47
CA PRO A 155 10.36 2.83 -13.68
C PRO A 155 10.82 3.67 -12.47
N LEU A 156 9.95 3.92 -11.49
CA LEU A 156 10.21 4.78 -10.34
C LEU A 156 10.68 3.99 -9.11
N CYS A 157 10.38 2.70 -9.04
CA CYS A 157 10.53 1.90 -7.82
C CYS A 157 11.49 0.73 -8.00
N LYS A 158 12.15 0.32 -6.91
CA LYS A 158 12.95 -0.92 -6.84
C LYS A 158 12.08 -2.18 -6.89
N PHE A 159 10.84 -2.06 -6.41
CA PHE A 159 9.86 -3.14 -6.37
C PHE A 159 8.46 -2.57 -6.55
N CYS A 160 7.68 -3.21 -7.41
CA CYS A 160 6.25 -2.95 -7.58
C CYS A 160 5.51 -4.29 -7.51
N ALA A 161 4.40 -4.34 -6.76
CA ALA A 161 3.53 -5.51 -6.73
C ALA A 161 2.07 -5.11 -6.55
N SER A 162 1.16 -5.97 -7.00
CA SER A 162 -0.27 -5.90 -6.67
C SER A 162 -0.67 -7.16 -5.92
N VAL A 163 -1.38 -6.99 -4.80
CA VAL A 163 -1.78 -8.09 -3.92
C VAL A 163 -3.15 -8.59 -4.31
N ASN A 164 -3.20 -9.74 -4.99
CA ASN A 164 -4.46 -10.30 -5.50
C ASN A 164 -5.19 -11.22 -4.51
N THR A 165 -4.55 -11.65 -3.42
CA THR A 165 -5.17 -12.50 -2.40
C THR A 165 -4.76 -12.08 -0.99
N VAL A 166 -5.65 -12.28 -0.01
CA VAL A 166 -5.43 -11.87 1.40
C VAL A 166 -4.19 -12.54 2.00
N LYS A 167 -3.93 -13.81 1.69
CA LYS A 167 -2.75 -14.55 2.17
C LYS A 167 -1.43 -13.95 1.67
N ASP A 168 -1.45 -13.23 0.55
CA ASP A 168 -0.26 -12.65 -0.05
C ASP A 168 0.11 -11.28 0.56
N ILE A 169 -0.79 -10.66 1.34
CA ILE A 169 -0.57 -9.34 1.97
C ILE A 169 0.75 -9.32 2.76
N ALA A 170 0.87 -10.22 3.74
CA ALA A 170 2.04 -10.24 4.61
C ALA A 170 3.36 -10.56 3.88
N PRO A 171 3.47 -11.63 3.06
CA PRO A 171 4.72 -11.92 2.36
C PRO A 171 5.12 -10.84 1.35
N VAL A 172 4.17 -10.25 0.61
CA VAL A 172 4.47 -9.19 -0.35
C VAL A 172 4.96 -7.93 0.37
N LEU A 173 4.30 -7.53 1.45
CA LEU A 173 4.65 -6.31 2.17
C LEU A 173 6.00 -6.44 2.89
N ARG A 174 6.29 -7.60 3.51
CA ARG A 174 7.61 -7.91 4.08
C ARG A 174 8.71 -7.82 3.02
N LYS A 175 8.47 -8.40 1.84
CA LYS A 175 9.40 -8.33 0.72
C LYS A 175 9.61 -6.88 0.25
N ALA A 176 8.54 -6.11 0.12
CA ALA A 176 8.61 -4.71 -0.30
C ALA A 176 9.47 -3.88 0.67
N ILE A 177 9.22 -3.98 1.97
CA ILE A 177 9.99 -3.26 3.01
C ILE A 177 11.47 -3.66 2.97
N ALA A 178 11.75 -4.97 2.88
CA ALA A 178 13.12 -5.46 2.77
C ALA A 178 13.84 -4.94 1.52
N VAL A 179 13.16 -4.93 0.36
CA VAL A 179 13.73 -4.38 -0.88
C VAL A 179 13.94 -2.87 -0.81
N ALA A 180 13.04 -2.13 -0.13
CA ALA A 180 13.20 -0.69 0.04
C ALA A 180 14.51 -0.34 0.76
N GLN A 181 14.90 -1.15 1.75
CA GLN A 181 16.05 -0.89 2.63
C GLN A 181 17.36 -1.56 2.18
N CYS A 182 17.31 -2.60 1.34
CA CYS A 182 18.52 -3.36 1.00
C CYS A 182 19.44 -2.65 -0.01
N ASN A 183 20.75 -2.91 0.09
CA ASN A 183 21.78 -2.31 -0.77
C ASN A 183 21.67 -0.77 -0.79
N THR A 184 21.60 -0.17 -1.97
CA THR A 184 21.19 1.22 -2.14
C THR A 184 19.68 1.33 -1.88
N PRO A 185 19.24 2.04 -0.83
CA PRO A 185 17.81 2.12 -0.53
C PRO A 185 17.04 2.87 -1.61
N GLY A 186 15.74 2.68 -1.64
CA GLY A 186 14.91 3.31 -2.64
C GLY A 186 13.43 2.99 -2.50
N PRO A 187 12.59 3.68 -3.27
CA PRO A 187 11.16 3.56 -3.15
C PRO A 187 10.63 2.22 -3.67
N VAL A 188 9.54 1.76 -3.07
CA VAL A 188 8.77 0.58 -3.48
C VAL A 188 7.29 0.91 -3.49
N PHE A 189 6.54 0.24 -4.35
CA PHE A 189 5.10 0.43 -4.51
C PHE A 189 4.35 -0.90 -4.30
N VAL A 190 3.32 -0.88 -3.46
CA VAL A 190 2.42 -2.03 -3.29
C VAL A 190 0.97 -1.58 -3.48
N GLU A 191 0.34 -2.15 -4.50
CA GLU A 191 -1.05 -1.95 -4.84
C GLU A 191 -1.94 -2.94 -4.07
N PHE A 192 -3.01 -2.45 -3.46
CA PHE A 192 -4.02 -3.24 -2.76
C PHE A 192 -5.42 -2.98 -3.35
N PRO A 193 -5.99 -3.96 -4.06
CA PRO A 193 -7.40 -3.94 -4.43
C PRO A 193 -8.31 -3.83 -3.20
N LEU A 194 -9.38 -3.03 -3.33
CA LEU A 194 -10.36 -2.77 -2.27
C LEU A 194 -10.90 -4.08 -1.63
N ASP A 195 -11.28 -5.04 -2.45
CA ASP A 195 -11.86 -6.31 -2.02
C ASP A 195 -10.91 -7.20 -1.20
N ILE A 196 -9.61 -6.92 -1.25
CA ILE A 196 -8.59 -7.59 -0.45
C ILE A 196 -8.45 -6.96 0.95
N LEU A 197 -8.83 -5.70 1.10
CA LEU A 197 -8.67 -4.95 2.35
C LEU A 197 -9.91 -4.96 3.24
N TYR A 198 -11.10 -5.00 2.64
CA TYR A 198 -12.37 -4.91 3.34
C TYR A 198 -12.87 -6.26 3.88
N PRO A 199 -13.71 -6.25 4.94
CA PRO A 199 -14.37 -7.46 5.44
C PRO A 199 -15.19 -8.19 4.38
N TYR A 200 -15.15 -9.53 4.42
CA TYR A 200 -15.79 -10.41 3.43
C TYR A 200 -17.27 -10.08 3.19
N HIS A 201 -18.07 -9.94 4.25
CA HIS A 201 -19.51 -9.66 4.13
C HIS A 201 -19.82 -8.30 3.47
N LEU A 202 -18.93 -7.31 3.58
CA LEU A 202 -19.10 -6.02 2.89
C LEU A 202 -18.79 -6.16 1.40
N VAL A 203 -17.72 -6.90 1.08
CA VAL A 203 -17.31 -7.19 -0.29
C VAL A 203 -18.40 -8.01 -1.00
N GLU A 204 -18.89 -9.08 -0.37
CA GLU A 204 -19.97 -9.92 -0.89
C GLU A 204 -21.24 -9.10 -1.18
N ARG A 205 -21.68 -8.27 -0.22
CA ARG A 205 -22.85 -7.41 -0.38
C ARG A 205 -22.71 -6.47 -1.58
N GLU A 206 -21.53 -5.90 -1.78
CA GLU A 206 -21.28 -4.94 -2.84
C GLU A 206 -21.15 -5.61 -4.22
N ILE A 207 -20.50 -6.78 -4.28
CA ILE A 207 -20.45 -7.60 -5.49
C ILE A 207 -21.86 -8.05 -5.88
N LEU A 208 -22.66 -8.58 -4.96
CA LEU A 208 -24.02 -9.04 -5.25
C LEU A 208 -24.93 -7.90 -5.74
N ARG A 209 -24.78 -6.68 -5.21
CA ARG A 209 -25.50 -5.50 -5.71
C ARG A 209 -25.12 -5.13 -7.15
N ASN A 210 -23.83 -5.23 -7.48
CA ASN A 210 -23.30 -4.85 -8.78
C ASN A 210 -23.51 -5.93 -9.86
N VAL A 211 -23.54 -7.21 -9.47
CA VAL A 211 -23.80 -8.35 -10.39
C VAL A 211 -25.30 -8.56 -10.61
N PHE A 212 -26.14 -8.36 -9.58
CA PHE A 212 -27.59 -8.50 -9.67
C PHE A 212 -28.29 -7.17 -9.30
N PRO A 213 -28.36 -6.20 -10.24
CA PRO A 213 -29.12 -4.99 -10.01
C PRO A 213 -30.59 -5.35 -9.73
N LYS A 214 -31.22 -4.65 -8.78
CA LYS A 214 -32.58 -4.90 -8.26
C LYS A 214 -33.67 -5.05 -9.34
N SER A 215 -33.40 -4.65 -10.58
CA SER A 215 -34.28 -4.81 -11.75
C SER A 215 -34.63 -6.27 -12.10
N LEU A 216 -33.90 -7.28 -11.61
CA LEU A 216 -34.19 -8.70 -11.86
C LEU A 216 -35.07 -9.37 -10.79
N LYS A 217 -35.36 -8.68 -9.67
CA LYS A 217 -36.26 -9.21 -8.62
C LYS A 217 -37.75 -8.97 -8.90
N GLY A 218 -38.10 -8.25 -9.96
CA GLY A 218 -39.50 -7.90 -10.29
C GLY A 218 -40.18 -8.77 -11.35
N LYS A 219 -39.51 -9.75 -11.95
CA LYS A 219 -40.07 -10.56 -13.07
C LYS A 219 -40.05 -12.08 -12.86
N ALA A 220 -39.80 -12.56 -11.64
CA ALA A 220 -39.83 -13.99 -11.30
C ALA A 220 -40.96 -14.37 -10.32
N LEU A 221 -41.89 -13.46 -10.07
CA LEU A 221 -43.20 -13.76 -9.46
C LEU A 221 -44.28 -13.08 -10.32
N ASN A 222 -44.72 -13.78 -11.37
CA ASN A 222 -46.05 -13.75 -11.95
C ASN A 222 -46.15 -14.91 -12.94
#